data_AF-A0A945KPW8-F1
#
_entry.id   AF-A0A945KPW8-F1
#
_cell.length_a   1.000
_cell.length_b   1.000
_cell.length_c   1.000
_cell.angle_alpha   90.00
_cell.angle_beta   90.00
_cell.angle_gamma   90.00
#
_symmetry.space_group_name_H-M   'P 1'
#
loop_
_entity.id
_entity.type
_entity.pdbx_description
1 polymer ?
#
loop_
_entity_poly.entity_id
_entity_poly.type
_entity_poly.pdbx_seq_one_letter_code
_entity_poly.pdbx_strand_id
1 'polypeptide(L)'
;MNAVKAIIDYYRRRRAVTLLWHHGLLFGSCTVLLLGARAFIGPEVPLFWPLLIWYIVFSLHFLLVRSLTADDEWADERADKVRRHAYDFAHVKDIYIKPITFDPEEDEARRSGAQNRPDKPAD
;
A
#
# COMPACT_ATOMS: atom_id res chain seq x y z
N MET A 1 -25.66 21.63 -14.49
CA MET A 1 -24.94 20.49 -13.89
C MET A 1 -23.56 20.43 -14.53
N ASN A 2 -22.48 20.59 -13.77
CA ASN A 2 -21.13 20.68 -14.31
C ASN A 2 -20.62 19.28 -14.68
N ALA A 3 -20.33 19.04 -15.95
CA ALA A 3 -19.83 17.75 -16.46
C ALA A 3 -18.62 17.23 -15.68
N VAL A 4 -17.75 18.14 -15.22
CA VAL A 4 -16.59 17.83 -14.39
C VAL A 4 -16.98 17.19 -13.05
N LYS A 5 -18.01 17.69 -12.37
CA LYS A 5 -18.50 17.08 -11.11
C LYS A 5 -19.07 15.68 -11.34
N ALA A 6 -19.81 15.49 -12.44
CA ALA A 6 -20.38 14.19 -12.77
C ALA A 6 -19.30 13.14 -13.08
N ILE A 7 -18.21 13.54 -13.74
CA ILE A 7 -17.05 12.68 -14.00
C ILE A 7 -16.35 12.32 -12.69
N ILE A 8 -16.09 13.29 -11.82
CA ILE A 8 -15.44 13.04 -10.52
C ILE A 8 -16.27 12.07 -9.66
N ASP A 9 -17.58 12.31 -9.54
CA ASP A 9 -18.48 11.45 -8.77
C ASP A 9 -18.68 10.04 -9.37
N TYR A 10 -18.49 9.89 -10.69
CA TYR A 10 -18.50 8.59 -11.35
C TYR A 10 -17.24 7.78 -11.00
N TYR A 11 -16.07 8.42 -11.03
CA TYR A 11 -14.80 7.79 -10.68
C TYR A 11 -14.70 7.48 -9.18
N ARG A 12 -15.29 8.32 -8.32
CA ARG A 12 -15.33 8.11 -6.85
C ARG A 12 -16.12 6.86 -6.44
N ARG A 13 -17.15 6.49 -7.21
CA ARG A 13 -18.05 5.36 -6.90
C ARG A 13 -17.59 4.01 -7.44
N ARG A 14 -16.78 3.96 -8.49
CA ARG A 14 -16.23 2.69 -9.00
C ARG A 14 -15.03 2.27 -8.15
N ARG A 15 -14.94 0.98 -7.81
CA ARG A 15 -13.74 0.38 -7.21
C ARG A 15 -12.53 0.75 -8.08
N ALA A 16 -11.68 1.66 -7.60
CA ALA A 16 -10.50 2.15 -8.31
C ALA A 16 -9.63 1.01 -8.87
N VAL A 17 -9.66 -0.15 -8.23
CA VAL A 17 -9.00 -1.39 -8.63
C VAL A 17 -9.47 -1.89 -10.01
N THR A 18 -10.78 -1.92 -10.29
CA THR A 18 -11.27 -2.44 -11.58
C THR A 18 -10.94 -1.46 -12.70
N LEU A 19 -11.06 -0.16 -12.43
CA LEU A 19 -10.75 0.87 -13.40
C LEU A 19 -9.25 0.89 -13.72
N LEU A 20 -8.39 0.73 -12.72
CA LEU A 20 -6.95 0.53 -12.88
C LEU A 20 -6.65 -0.68 -13.77
N TRP A 21 -7.33 -1.80 -13.53
CA TRP A 21 -7.12 -3.04 -14.27
C TRP A 21 -7.43 -2.88 -15.77
N HIS A 22 -8.53 -2.20 -16.09
CA HIS A 22 -8.90 -1.92 -17.49
C HIS A 22 -7.91 -0.97 -18.17
N HIS A 23 -7.41 0.05 -17.46
CA HIS A 23 -6.42 0.98 -18.01
C HIS A 23 -5.06 0.31 -18.21
N GLY A 24 -4.62 -0.53 -17.27
CA GLY A 24 -3.41 -1.33 -17.38
C GLY A 24 -3.48 -2.32 -18.54
N LEU A 25 -4.61 -3.00 -18.72
CA LEU A 25 -4.83 -3.87 -19.88
C LEU A 25 -4.80 -3.13 -21.21
N LEU A 26 -5.47 -1.97 -21.29
CA LEU A 26 -5.49 -1.16 -22.51
C LEU A 26 -4.07 -0.69 -22.85
N PHE A 27 -3.32 -0.20 -21.87
CA PHE A 27 -1.93 0.19 -22.04
C PHE A 27 -1.07 -0.97 -22.55
N GLY A 28 -1.14 -2.13 -21.88
CA GLY A 28 -0.41 -3.33 -22.29
C GLY A 28 -0.76 -3.79 -23.70
N SER A 29 -2.05 -3.80 -24.06
CA SER A 29 -2.51 -4.17 -25.39
C SER A 29 -1.99 -3.22 -26.47
N CYS A 30 -2.02 -1.90 -26.25
CA CYS A 30 -1.48 -0.91 -27.18
C CYS A 30 0.04 -1.08 -27.35
N THR A 31 0.78 -1.32 -26.26
CA THR A 31 2.22 -1.57 -26.33
C THR A 31 2.55 -2.84 -27.10
N VAL A 32 1.81 -3.93 -26.87
CA VAL A 32 1.98 -5.19 -27.62
C VAL A 32 1.66 -5.00 -29.10
N LEU A 33 0.60 -4.25 -29.43
CA LEU A 33 0.26 -3.93 -30.82
C LEU A 33 1.34 -3.09 -31.51
N LEU A 34 1.90 -2.09 -30.83
CA LEU A 34 3.00 -1.27 -31.35
C LEU A 34 4.27 -2.10 -31.58
N LEU A 35 4.62 -2.97 -30.64
CA LEU A 35 5.76 -3.88 -30.78
C LEU A 35 5.53 -4.90 -31.90
N GLY A 36 4.31 -5.44 -32.01
CA GLY A 36 3.90 -6.32 -33.11
C GLY A 36 4.00 -5.63 -34.47
N ALA A 37 3.51 -4.40 -34.59
CA ALA A 37 3.61 -3.62 -35.83
C ALA A 37 5.07 -3.45 -36.29
N ARG A 38 6.01 -3.21 -35.35
CA ARG A 38 7.44 -3.19 -35.69
C ARG A 38 7.98 -4.55 -36.14
N ALA A 39 7.52 -5.65 -35.54
CA ALA A 39 7.98 -6.98 -35.90
C ALA A 39 7.52 -7.42 -37.30
N PHE A 40 6.33 -6.98 -37.75
CA PHE A 40 5.71 -7.47 -38.98
C PHE A 40 5.66 -6.47 -40.16
N ILE A 41 5.63 -5.16 -39.90
CA ILE A 41 5.33 -4.15 -40.94
C ILE A 41 6.56 -3.32 -41.33
N GLY A 42 7.43 -2.98 -40.37
CA GLY A 42 8.55 -2.07 -40.63
C GLY A 42 9.54 -2.00 -39.46
N PRO A 43 10.74 -2.60 -39.58
CA PRO A 43 11.81 -2.50 -38.58
C PRO A 43 12.34 -1.07 -38.39
N GLU A 44 12.15 -0.23 -39.42
CA GLU A 44 12.74 1.10 -39.54
C GLU A 44 12.05 2.14 -38.63
N VAL A 45 10.84 1.84 -38.14
CA VAL A 45 10.01 2.81 -37.44
C VAL A 45 10.57 3.03 -36.02
N PRO A 46 11.03 4.23 -35.65
CA PRO A 46 11.60 4.47 -34.33
C PRO A 46 10.51 4.44 -33.26
N LEU A 47 10.31 3.25 -32.65
CA LEU A 47 9.30 3.03 -31.62
C LEU A 47 9.62 3.65 -30.26
N PHE A 48 10.86 4.09 -30.06
CA PHE A 48 11.29 4.68 -28.80
C PHE A 48 10.43 5.89 -28.42
N TRP A 49 10.23 6.83 -29.34
CA TRP A 49 9.50 8.08 -29.06
C TRP A 49 8.01 7.86 -28.79
N PRO A 50 7.26 7.11 -29.62
CA PRO A 50 5.86 6.81 -29.34
C PRO A 50 5.69 6.08 -28.01
N LEU A 51 6.53 5.08 -27.71
CA LEU A 51 6.42 4.32 -26.46
C LEU A 51 6.76 5.18 -25.24
N LEU A 52 7.76 6.06 -25.34
CA LEU A 52 8.13 6.98 -24.26
C LEU A 52 7.00 7.97 -23.96
N ILE A 53 6.46 8.63 -25.00
CA ILE A 53 5.33 9.56 -24.84
C ILE A 53 4.13 8.81 -24.25
N TRP A 54 3.83 7.62 -24.76
CA TRP A 54 2.74 6.79 -24.28
C TRP A 54 2.90 6.41 -22.80
N TYR A 55 4.11 6.04 -22.39
CA TYR A 55 4.43 5.74 -20.99
C TYR A 55 4.25 6.97 -20.07
N ILE A 56 4.72 8.14 -20.50
CA ILE A 56 4.56 9.38 -19.72
C ILE A 56 3.08 9.74 -19.55
N VAL A 57 2.30 9.68 -20.64
CA VAL A 57 0.86 9.96 -20.59
C VAL A 57 0.15 8.98 -19.67
N PHE A 58 0.49 7.70 -19.74
CA PHE A 58 -0.10 6.69 -18.85
C PHE A 58 0.26 6.90 -17.38
N SER A 59 1.52 7.22 -17.08
CA SER A 59 1.99 7.52 -15.74
C SER A 59 1.27 8.75 -15.17
N LEU A 60 1.15 9.82 -15.95
CA LEU A 60 0.42 11.02 -15.57
C LEU A 60 -1.06 10.72 -15.31
N HIS A 61 -1.71 9.96 -16.21
CA HIS A 61 -3.10 9.53 -16.05
C HIS A 61 -3.30 8.73 -14.76
N PHE A 62 -2.38 7.80 -14.47
CA PHE A 62 -2.40 7.03 -13.23
C PHE A 62 -2.30 7.94 -11.99
N LEU A 63 -1.37 8.89 -11.98
CA LEU A 63 -1.21 9.83 -10.87
C LEU A 63 -2.45 10.71 -10.68
N LEU A 64 -3.07 11.17 -11.77
CA LEU A 64 -4.29 11.98 -11.72
C LEU A 64 -5.48 11.18 -11.20
N VAL A 65 -5.70 9.94 -11.67
CA VAL A 65 -6.78 9.09 -11.15
C VAL A 65 -6.54 8.76 -9.67
N ARG A 66 -5.28 8.54 -9.28
CA ARG A 66 -4.92 8.25 -7.89
C ARG A 66 -5.11 9.46 -6.97
N SER A 67 -4.83 10.67 -7.46
CA SER A 67 -5.01 11.90 -6.68
C SER A 67 -6.48 12.29 -6.55
N LEU A 68 -7.28 12.13 -7.61
CA LEU A 68 -8.72 12.38 -7.58
C LEU A 68 -9.50 11.41 -6.69
N THR A 69 -8.90 10.27 -6.34
CA THR A 69 -9.47 9.30 -5.40
C THR A 69 -9.01 9.51 -3.96
N ALA A 70 -8.12 10.48 -3.70
CA ALA A 70 -7.75 10.89 -2.35
C ALA A 70 -8.84 11.83 -1.82
N ASP A 71 -9.57 11.38 -0.81
CA ASP A 71 -10.56 12.15 -0.06
C ASP A 71 -10.08 12.34 1.39
N ASP A 72 -10.72 13.22 2.15
CA ASP A 72 -10.34 13.53 3.54
C ASP A 72 -10.42 12.28 4.44
N GLU A 73 -11.46 11.46 4.24
CA GLU A 73 -11.61 10.18 4.95
C GLU A 73 -10.47 9.19 4.64
N TRP A 74 -10.01 9.16 3.38
CA TRP A 74 -8.84 8.35 2.99
C TRP A 74 -7.56 8.88 3.64
N ALA A 75 -7.41 10.21 3.75
CA ALA A 75 -6.25 10.83 4.36
C ALA A 75 -6.17 10.49 5.86
N ASP A 76 -7.29 10.57 6.57
CA ASP A 76 -7.40 10.23 7.99
C ASP A 76 -7.09 8.74 8.24
N GLU A 77 -7.71 7.83 7.48
CA GLU A 77 -7.44 6.39 7.58
C GLU A 77 -5.96 6.08 7.29
N ARG A 78 -5.38 6.75 6.29
CA ARG A 78 -3.97 6.57 5.92
C ARG A 78 -3.04 7.09 7.01
N ALA A 79 -3.33 8.24 7.61
CA ALA A 79 -2.57 8.82 8.71
C ALA A 79 -2.62 7.89 9.94
N ASP A 80 -3.80 7.36 10.29
CA ASP A 80 -3.93 6.41 11.40
C ASP A 80 -3.20 5.09 11.14
N LYS A 81 -3.18 4.60 9.90
CA LYS A 81 -2.37 3.44 9.53
C LYS A 81 -0.87 3.71 9.69
N VAL A 82 -0.37 4.86 9.21
CA VAL A 82 1.04 5.24 9.39
C VAL A 82 1.38 5.34 10.88
N ARG A 83 0.50 5.98 11.67
CA ARG A 83 0.66 6.13 13.11
C ARG A 83 0.73 4.79 13.84
N ARG A 84 -0.18 3.85 13.53
CA ARG A 84 -0.12 2.48 14.08
C ARG A 84 1.17 1.75 13.72
N HIS A 85 1.59 1.80 12.46
CA HIS A 85 2.87 1.20 12.05
C HIS A 85 4.06 1.83 12.77
N ALA A 86 4.07 3.16 12.98
CA ALA A 86 5.13 3.83 13.72
C ALA A 86 5.15 3.42 15.19
N TYR A 87 3.98 3.22 15.82
CA TYR A 87 3.88 2.68 17.18
C TYR A 87 4.43 1.26 17.28
N ASP A 88 4.13 0.39 16.31
CA ASP A 88 4.69 -0.98 16.26
C ASP A 88 6.21 -0.94 16.13
N PHE A 89 6.76 -0.05 15.30
CA PHE A 89 8.21 0.13 15.19
C PHE A 89 8.85 0.62 16.50
N ALA A 90 8.19 1.52 17.23
CA ALA A 90 8.67 1.97 18.54
C ALA A 90 8.67 0.81 19.55
N HIS A 91 7.61 0.00 19.57
CA HIS A 91 7.52 -1.18 20.44
C HIS A 91 8.61 -2.22 20.13
N VAL A 92 8.89 -2.47 18.85
CA VAL A 92 9.97 -3.38 18.45
C VAL A 92 11.32 -2.83 18.91
N LYS A 93 11.57 -1.51 18.81
CA LYS A 93 12.82 -0.92 19.31
C LYS A 93 12.97 -1.05 20.82
N ASP A 94 11.88 -0.94 21.59
CA ASP A 94 11.93 -1.15 23.05
C ASP A 94 12.29 -2.59 23.43
N ILE A 95 11.90 -3.58 22.63
CA ILE A 95 12.33 -4.99 22.81
C ILE A 95 13.84 -5.14 22.59
N TYR A 96 14.42 -4.45 21.61
CA TYR A 96 15.86 -4.53 21.33
C TYR A 96 16.73 -3.69 22.27
N ILE A 97 16.19 -2.59 22.81
CA ILE A 97 16.95 -1.64 23.64
C ILE A 97 16.93 -2.03 25.12
N LYS A 98 15.93 -2.76 25.59
CA LYS A 98 15.94 -3.27 26.96
C LYS A 98 16.96 -4.42 27.01
N PRO A 99 18.12 -4.27 27.68
CA PRO A 99 18.92 -5.44 27.99
C PRO A 99 18.00 -6.34 28.80
N ILE A 100 17.80 -7.57 28.32
CA ILE A 100 17.16 -8.62 29.10
C ILE A 100 18.14 -8.87 30.24
N THR A 101 18.06 -8.07 31.30
CA THR A 101 18.73 -8.32 32.57
C THR A 101 18.00 -9.51 33.15
N PHE A 102 18.33 -10.69 32.62
CA PHE A 102 18.00 -11.96 33.23
C PHE A 102 18.84 -12.01 34.51
N ASP A 103 18.21 -11.62 35.60
CA ASP A 103 18.75 -11.84 36.94
C ASP A 103 18.22 -13.21 37.40
N PRO A 104 19.04 -14.27 37.35
CA PRO A 104 18.60 -15.62 37.69
C PRO A 104 18.09 -15.72 39.14
N GLU A 105 18.59 -14.87 40.04
CA GLU A 105 18.19 -14.88 41.46
C GLU A 105 16.76 -14.32 41.64
N GLU A 106 16.41 -13.26 40.93
CA GLU A 106 15.08 -12.64 41.01
C GLU A 106 13.99 -13.54 40.38
N ASP A 107 14.32 -14.22 39.28
CA ASP A 107 13.42 -15.15 38.61
C ASP A 107 13.18 -16.43 39.41
N GLU A 108 14.20 -16.94 40.11
CA GLU A 108 14.08 -18.09 41.00
C GLU A 108 13.29 -17.75 42.28
N ALA A 109 13.45 -16.53 42.81
CA ALA A 109 12.63 -15.99 43.89
C ALA A 109 11.15 -15.83 43.49
N ARG A 110 10.85 -15.37 42.26
CA ARG A 110 9.45 -15.32 41.76
C ARG A 110 8.84 -16.70 41.59
N ARG A 111 9.58 -17.67 41.06
CA ARG A 111 9.09 -19.04 40.86
C ARG A 111 8.82 -19.74 42.19
N SER A 112 9.74 -19.61 43.16
CA SER A 112 9.54 -20.18 44.50
C SER A 112 8.39 -19.52 45.26
N GLY A 113 8.22 -18.20 45.14
CA GLY A 113 7.08 -17.48 45.72
C GLY A 113 5.73 -17.85 45.08
N ALA A 114 5.70 -18.07 43.75
CA ALA A 114 4.50 -18.52 43.05
C ALA A 114 4.11 -19.96 43.40
N GLN A 115 5.08 -20.83 43.69
CA GLN A 115 4.84 -22.21 44.11
C GLN A 115 4.31 -22.33 45.54
N ASN A 116 4.53 -21.32 46.38
CA ASN A 116 4.01 -21.23 47.74
C ASN A 116 2.69 -20.44 47.86
N ARG A 117 2.05 -20.10 46.73
CA ARG A 117 0.78 -19.36 46.76
C ARG A 117 -0.35 -20.32 47.16
N PRO A 118 -1.02 -20.13 48.31
CA PRO A 118 -2.13 -21.00 48.70
C PRO A 118 -3.26 -20.85 47.68
N ASP A 119 -3.79 -21.96 47.21
CA ASP A 119 -4.95 -21.99 46.33
C ASP A 119 -6.11 -21.29 47.03
N LYS A 120 -6.46 -20.09 46.56
CA LYS A 120 -7.62 -19.38 47.06
C LYS A 120 -8.85 -20.23 46.71
N PRO A 121 -9.68 -20.65 47.69
CA PRO A 121 -10.90 -21.38 47.37
C PRO A 121 -11.75 -20.53 46.43
N ALA A 122 -12.29 -21.18 45.40
CA ALA A 122 -13.22 -20.55 44.47
C ALA A 122 -14.53 -20.32 45.22
N ASP A 123 -14.85 -19.04 45.44
CA ASP A 123 -16.12 -18.58 46.04
C ASP A 123 -17.29 -18.80 45.06
#